data_AF-A0A2C5YBI2-F1
#
_entry.id   AF-A0A2C5YBI2-F1
#
_cell.length_a   1.000
_cell.length_b   1.000
_cell.length_c   1.000
_cell.angle_alpha   90.00
_cell.angle_beta   90.00
_cell.angle_gamma   90.00
#
_symmetry.space_group_name_H-M   'P 1'
#
loop_
_entity.id
_entity.type
_entity.pdbx_description
1 polymer ?
#
loop_
_entity_poly.entity_id
_entity_poly.type
_entity_poly.pdbx_seq_one_letter_code
_entity_poly.pdbx_strand_id
1 'polypeptide(L)'
;MAENQTLLADPWTSSKSAFGNAPFDQSFHLILSVAVGSRNGWFLDNLGNKPWIDAAKNAQWTFWNAADQWLPTWAPGPDRGMTVRSVKMWQQGACGQAQDL
;
A
#
# COMPACT_ATOMS: atom_id res chain seq x y z
N MET A 1 -6.95 -6.11 -17.55
CA MET A 1 -7.18 -4.70 -17.18
C MET A 1 -6.03 -3.91 -17.78
N ALA A 2 -6.31 -2.89 -18.59
CA ALA A 2 -5.28 -2.09 -19.25
C ALA A 2 -5.15 -0.76 -18.50
N GLU A 3 -3.93 -0.42 -18.09
CA GLU A 3 -3.60 0.92 -17.61
C GLU A 3 -2.90 1.65 -18.76
N ASN A 4 -3.43 2.80 -19.16
CA ASN A 4 -2.89 3.65 -20.23
C ASN A 4 -2.71 2.97 -21.61
N GLN A 5 -3.72 2.21 -22.08
CA GLN A 5 -3.74 1.57 -23.41
C GLN A 5 -2.58 0.62 -23.72
N THR A 6 -1.78 0.25 -22.73
CA THR A 6 -0.76 -0.79 -22.86
C THR A 6 -1.35 -2.13 -22.45
N LEU A 7 -1.09 -3.17 -23.25
CA LEU A 7 -1.30 -4.54 -22.83
C LEU A 7 -0.42 -4.76 -21.60
N LEU A 8 -1.04 -4.94 -20.43
CA LEU A 8 -0.34 -5.41 -19.24
C LEU A 8 0.14 -6.83 -19.52
N ALA A 9 1.37 -6.94 -20.02
CA ALA A 9 2.09 -8.19 -20.10
C ALA A 9 2.33 -8.67 -18.67
N ASP A 10 2.19 -9.97 -18.44
CA ASP A 10 2.49 -10.56 -17.15
C ASP A 10 3.97 -10.29 -16.79
N PRO A 11 4.23 -9.48 -15.74
CA PRO A 11 5.60 -9.10 -15.37
C PRO A 11 6.41 -10.28 -14.84
N TRP A 12 5.75 -11.39 -14.50
CA TRP A 12 6.37 -12.58 -13.92
C TRP A 12 6.63 -13.69 -14.94
N THR A 13 6.47 -13.40 -16.23
CA THR A 13 6.78 -14.34 -17.35
C THR A 13 8.21 -14.89 -17.32
N SER A 14 9.14 -14.19 -16.69
CA SER A 14 10.54 -14.62 -16.50
C SER A 14 10.82 -15.29 -15.15
N SER A 15 9.80 -15.45 -14.30
CA SER A 15 9.96 -16.12 -13.01
C SER A 15 10.39 -17.57 -13.21
N LYS A 16 11.32 -18.01 -12.36
CA LYS A 16 11.79 -19.40 -12.31
C LYS A 16 11.07 -20.20 -11.22
N SER A 17 10.03 -19.65 -10.58
CA SER A 17 9.29 -20.37 -9.57
C SER A 17 8.58 -21.59 -10.19
N ALA A 18 8.85 -22.75 -9.61
CA ALA A 18 8.18 -23.99 -9.98
C ALA A 18 6.68 -24.01 -9.61
N PHE A 19 6.24 -23.10 -8.72
CA PHE A 19 4.88 -23.08 -8.16
C PHE A 19 4.03 -21.89 -8.64
N GLY A 20 4.59 -21.00 -9.47
CA GLY A 20 3.87 -19.83 -9.98
C GLY A 20 3.48 -18.82 -8.91
N ASN A 21 4.20 -18.78 -7.79
CA ASN A 21 3.92 -17.91 -6.64
C ASN A 21 4.72 -16.59 -6.67
N ALA A 22 5.35 -16.23 -7.79
CA ALA A 22 6.01 -14.94 -7.93
C ALA A 22 5.03 -13.77 -7.72
N PRO A 23 5.44 -12.68 -7.06
CA PRO A 23 6.79 -12.38 -6.53
C PRO A 23 7.06 -12.87 -5.10
N PHE A 24 6.19 -13.71 -4.54
CA PHE A 24 6.30 -14.21 -3.16
C PHE A 24 7.12 -15.51 -3.07
N ASP A 25 7.91 -15.81 -4.11
CA ASP A 25 8.85 -16.93 -4.23
C ASP A 25 10.26 -16.61 -3.70
N GLN A 26 10.45 -15.44 -3.09
CA GLN A 26 11.71 -14.96 -2.53
C GLN A 26 11.51 -14.35 -1.13
N SER A 27 12.61 -14.09 -0.42
CA SER A 27 12.55 -13.37 0.86
C SER A 27 11.96 -11.97 0.66
N PHE A 28 11.03 -11.58 1.53
CA PHE A 28 10.36 -10.28 1.45
C PHE A 28 10.23 -9.65 2.84
N HIS A 29 10.01 -8.34 2.85
CA HIS A 29 9.69 -7.59 4.05
C HIS A 29 8.19 -7.36 4.15
N LEU A 30 7.62 -7.51 5.35
CA LEU A 30 6.27 -7.05 5.64
C LEU A 30 6.33 -5.56 6.03
N ILE A 31 5.71 -4.70 5.22
CA ILE A 31 5.56 -3.27 5.51
C ILE A 31 4.10 -3.01 5.87
N LEU A 32 3.85 -2.50 7.07
CA LEU A 32 2.55 -1.99 7.50
C LEU A 32 2.66 -0.47 7.60
N SER A 33 1.82 0.27 6.88
CA SER A 33 1.83 1.74 6.90
C SER A 33 0.43 2.32 6.78
N VAL A 34 0.24 3.50 7.39
CA VAL A 34 -0.92 4.37 7.16
C VAL A 34 -0.45 5.51 6.25
N ALA A 35 -0.96 5.55 5.03
CA ALA A 35 -0.66 6.61 4.07
C ALA A 35 -1.89 7.48 3.85
N VAL A 36 -1.65 8.77 3.60
CA VAL A 36 -2.70 9.75 3.28
C VAL A 36 -2.28 10.55 2.07
N GLY A 37 -3.26 10.89 1.24
CA GLY A 37 -3.00 11.48 -0.06
C GLY A 37 -2.46 10.45 -1.07
N SER A 38 -2.79 10.65 -2.34
CA SER A 38 -2.22 9.90 -3.46
C SER A 38 -2.34 10.72 -4.73
N ARG A 39 -1.42 10.51 -5.68
CA ARG A 39 -1.43 11.14 -7.01
C ARG A 39 -1.62 10.15 -8.16
N ASN A 40 -1.91 8.90 -7.84
CA ASN A 40 -1.97 7.80 -8.81
C ASN A 40 -3.37 7.57 -9.41
N GLY A 41 -4.29 8.53 -9.31
CA GLY A 41 -5.66 8.39 -9.80
C GLY A 41 -6.59 7.54 -8.93
N TRP A 42 -6.12 6.99 -7.80
CA TRP A 42 -6.98 6.25 -6.87
C TRP A 42 -8.09 7.14 -6.29
N PHE A 43 -7.74 8.38 -5.92
CA PHE A 43 -8.70 9.40 -5.55
C PHE A 43 -8.93 10.29 -6.77
N LEU A 44 -10.10 10.21 -7.39
CA LEU A 44 -10.41 10.98 -8.59
C LEU A 44 -10.40 12.49 -8.31
N ASP A 45 -9.80 13.26 -9.22
CA ASP A 45 -9.85 14.73 -9.18
C ASP A 45 -11.30 15.22 -9.25
N ASN A 46 -11.60 16.31 -8.54
CA ASN A 46 -12.94 16.93 -8.43
C ASN A 46 -14.02 16.06 -7.78
N LEU A 47 -13.65 14.95 -7.12
CA LEU A 47 -14.58 14.11 -6.36
C LEU A 47 -14.28 14.20 -4.86
N GLY A 48 -15.33 14.20 -4.02
CA GLY A 48 -15.19 14.05 -2.57
C GLY A 48 -14.44 15.19 -1.85
N ASN A 49 -14.53 16.42 -2.37
CA ASN A 49 -13.83 17.59 -1.83
C ASN A 49 -12.30 17.41 -1.71
N LYS A 50 -11.71 16.61 -2.59
CA LYS A 50 -10.26 16.39 -2.66
C LYS A 50 -9.52 17.74 -2.86
N PRO A 51 -8.65 18.17 -1.92
CA PRO A 51 -8.02 19.49 -1.97
C PRO A 51 -6.75 19.57 -2.84
N TRP A 52 -6.36 18.49 -3.51
CA TRP A 52 -5.22 18.47 -4.43
C TRP A 52 -5.61 17.86 -5.78
N ILE A 53 -4.83 18.20 -6.81
CA ILE A 53 -4.98 17.69 -8.18
C ILE A 53 -3.77 16.82 -8.52
N ASP A 54 -4.00 15.64 -9.09
CA ASP A 54 -2.94 14.64 -9.29
C ASP A 54 -1.82 15.12 -10.21
N ALA A 55 -2.15 15.88 -11.25
CA ALA A 55 -1.15 16.40 -12.20
C ALA A 55 -0.43 17.66 -11.70
N ALA A 56 -0.87 18.28 -10.60
CA ALA A 56 -0.32 19.55 -10.15
C ALA A 56 1.11 19.41 -9.57
N LYS A 57 2.01 20.36 -9.91
CA LYS A 57 3.39 20.39 -9.38
C LYS A 57 3.43 20.64 -7.87
N ASN A 58 2.41 21.30 -7.33
CA ASN A 58 2.28 21.68 -5.92
C ASN A 58 1.22 20.85 -5.18
N ALA A 59 0.83 19.67 -5.67
CA ALA A 59 -0.23 18.84 -5.08
C ALA A 59 -0.02 18.54 -3.58
N GLN A 60 1.22 18.25 -3.16
CA GLN A 60 1.54 18.00 -1.75
C GLN A 60 1.33 19.25 -0.89
N TRP A 61 1.67 20.42 -1.44
CA TRP A 61 1.48 21.69 -0.76
C TRP A 61 -0.01 22.03 -0.61
N THR A 62 -0.82 21.83 -1.65
CA THR A 62 -2.27 22.09 -1.58
C THR A 62 -2.97 21.11 -0.63
N PHE A 63 -2.54 19.84 -0.59
CA PHE A 63 -3.01 18.87 0.40
C PHE A 63 -2.74 19.35 1.83
N TRP A 64 -1.50 19.79 2.11
CA TRP A 64 -1.13 20.26 3.45
C TRP A 64 -1.81 21.58 3.82
N ASN A 65 -1.95 22.50 2.88
CA ASN A 65 -2.63 23.78 3.11
C ASN A 65 -4.12 23.60 3.47
N ALA A 66 -4.70 22.45 3.14
CA ALA A 66 -6.06 22.07 3.51
C ALA A 66 -6.13 21.22 4.80
N ALA A 67 -5.06 21.15 5.59
CA ALA A 67 -5.01 20.37 6.83
C ALA A 67 -6.17 20.66 7.78
N ASP A 68 -6.59 21.92 7.89
CA ASP A 68 -7.72 22.31 8.74
C ASP A 68 -9.06 21.68 8.32
N GLN A 69 -9.17 21.18 7.09
CA GLN A 69 -10.37 20.50 6.60
C GLN A 69 -10.36 19.00 6.90
N TRP A 70 -9.23 18.33 6.69
CA TRP A 70 -9.16 16.87 6.82
C TRP A 70 -8.64 16.41 8.19
N LEU A 71 -7.73 17.15 8.84
CA LEU A 71 -7.13 16.73 10.11
C LEU A 71 -8.16 16.59 11.24
N PRO A 72 -9.17 17.47 11.39
CA PRO A 72 -10.19 17.32 12.42
C PRO A 72 -11.12 16.12 12.21
N THR A 73 -11.16 15.54 11.00
CA THR A 73 -11.98 14.36 10.70
C THR A 73 -11.37 13.06 11.24
N TRP A 74 -10.10 13.10 11.66
CA TRP A 74 -9.42 11.94 12.22
C TRP A 74 -9.77 11.77 13.70
N ALA A 75 -9.86 10.52 14.15
CA ALA A 75 -10.18 10.19 15.54
C ALA A 75 -9.12 10.75 16.52
N PRO A 76 -9.46 10.99 17.80
CA PRO A 76 -8.51 11.46 18.79
C PRO A 76 -7.54 10.36 19.24
N GLY A 77 -6.37 10.77 19.76
CA GLY A 77 -5.45 9.86 20.46
C GLY A 77 -5.03 8.62 19.66
N PRO A 78 -5.01 7.42 20.27
CA PRO A 78 -4.55 6.20 19.62
C PRO A 78 -5.48 5.72 18.48
N ASP A 79 -6.74 6.19 18.45
CA ASP A 79 -7.72 5.79 17.44
C ASP A 79 -7.41 6.38 16.05
N ARG A 80 -6.53 7.39 15.96
CA ARG A 80 -6.08 7.95 14.67
C ARG A 80 -5.07 7.07 13.95
N GLY A 81 -4.42 6.19 14.69
CA GLY A 81 -3.30 5.39 14.21
C GLY A 81 -3.71 3.95 13.90
N MET A 82 -2.85 3.26 13.15
CA MET A 82 -2.97 1.81 13.02
C MET A 82 -2.51 1.14 14.31
N THR A 83 -3.43 0.43 14.98
CA THR A 83 -3.14 -0.38 16.17
C THR A 83 -2.97 -1.85 15.78
N VAL A 84 -1.79 -2.42 15.99
CA VAL A 84 -1.47 -3.81 15.64
C VAL A 84 -1.37 -4.64 16.92
N ARG A 85 -2.28 -5.61 17.09
CA ARG A 85 -2.27 -6.50 18.26
C ARG A 85 -1.23 -7.63 18.17
N SER A 86 -1.07 -8.23 16.99
CA SER A 86 -0.08 -9.29 16.78
C SER A 86 0.23 -9.47 15.30
N VAL A 87 1.48 -9.74 14.98
CA VAL A 87 1.93 -10.24 13.68
C VAL A 87 2.50 -11.63 13.91
N LYS A 88 2.05 -12.61 13.13
CA LYS A 88 2.59 -13.97 13.14
C LYS A 88 2.86 -14.38 11.69
N MET A 89 4.07 -14.86 11.44
CA MET A 89 4.48 -15.37 10.13
C MET A 89 4.92 -16.81 10.32
N TRP A 90 4.46 -17.67 9.42
CA TRP A 90 4.78 -19.09 9.46
C TRP A 90 5.35 -19.51 8.12
N GLN A 91 6.33 -20.38 8.18
CA GLN A 91 6.85 -21.10 7.03
C GLN A 91 6.67 -22.59 7.30
N GLN A 92 6.26 -23.33 6.28
CA GLN A 92 6.19 -24.79 6.37
C GLN A 92 7.58 -25.33 6.71
N GLY A 93 7.74 -25.86 7.92
CA GLY A 93 8.94 -26.56 8.34
C GLY A 93 8.89 -28.05 7.96
N ALA A 94 10.03 -28.72 8.06
CA ALA A 94 10.06 -30.18 8.05
C ALA A 94 9.41 -30.71 9.35
N CYS A 95 8.63 -31.79 9.26
CA CYS A 95 8.05 -32.43 10.44
C CYS A 95 9.17 -32.82 11.43
N GLY A 96 9.10 -32.32 12.68
CA GLY A 96 9.98 -32.75 13.77
C GLY A 96 11.29 -31.95 13.95
N GLN A 97 11.40 -30.73 13.42
CA GLN A 97 12.50 -29.82 13.76
C GLN A 97 11.98 -28.64 14.59
N ALA A 98 12.68 -28.29 15.68
CA ALA A 98 12.39 -27.08 16.43
C ALA A 98 12.76 -25.86 15.56
N GLN A 99 11.81 -24.97 15.33
CA GLN A 99 12.05 -23.73 14.60
C GLN A 99 12.71 -22.72 15.53
N ASP A 100 13.97 -22.38 15.24
CA ASP A 100 14.60 -21.19 15.81
C ASP A 100 13.86 -19.96 15.27
N LEU A 101 13.37 -19.14 16.20
CA LEU A 101 12.73 -17.85 15.94
C LEU A 101 13.78 -16.75 15.83
#